data_AF-A0A913XYD6-F1
#
_entry.id   AF-A0A913XYD6-F1
#
_cell.length_a   1.000
_cell.length_b   1.000
_cell.length_c   1.000
_cell.angle_alpha   90.00
_cell.angle_beta   90.00
_cell.angle_gamma   90.00
#
_symmetry.space_group_name_H-M   'P 1'
#
loop_
_entity.id
_entity.type
_entity.pdbx_description
1 polymer ?
#
loop_
_entity_poly.entity_id
_entity_poly.type
_entity_poly.pdbx_seq_one_letter_code
_entity_poly.pdbx_strand_id
1 'polypeptide(L)'
;MVIWSMKNECIAFGNDKHCTPLLKQLRDKSRKRSVLDAFGETTDALDHLELSPRVKRVVRRPPPVLTVYVRKENEKAYNAIFMETMTVDNFKEAVSLCYGLKGTSIKRVSLQGKSGDYKELDEQCLKTFVDEDDFIISLDYDSSEGFCDVILVSGS
;
A
#
# COMPACT_ATOMS: atom_id res chain seq x y z
N MET A 1 -35.12 59.67 6.99
CA MET A 1 -33.93 60.53 6.88
C MET A 1 -32.89 59.76 6.08
N VAL A 2 -32.69 60.15 4.83
CA VAL A 2 -31.78 59.52 3.87
C VAL A 2 -30.44 60.22 3.98
N ILE A 3 -29.35 59.53 4.33
CA ILE A 3 -27.98 59.99 4.00
C ILE A 3 -27.10 58.78 3.66
N TRP A 4 -27.04 58.55 2.35
CA TRP A 4 -25.92 58.17 1.48
C TRP A 4 -24.72 57.38 2.02
N SER A 5 -24.49 56.27 1.32
CA SER A 5 -23.23 55.56 1.13
C SER A 5 -22.06 56.49 0.78
N MET A 6 -20.92 56.29 1.43
CA MET A 6 -19.62 56.60 0.84
C MET A 6 -18.73 55.37 0.96
N LYS A 7 -18.63 54.65 -0.16
CA LYS A 7 -17.53 53.75 -0.48
C LYS A 7 -16.27 54.61 -0.50
N ASN A 8 -15.38 54.46 0.48
CA ASN A 8 -14.02 54.98 0.34
C ASN A 8 -13.19 53.93 -0.37
N GLU A 9 -13.17 54.09 -1.69
CA GLU A 9 -12.20 53.54 -2.62
C GLU A 9 -10.80 53.86 -2.12
N CYS A 10 -10.09 52.87 -1.58
CA CYS A 10 -8.63 52.94 -1.55
C CYS A 10 -8.17 52.70 -2.99
N ILE A 11 -8.08 53.82 -3.70
CA ILE A 11 -7.56 53.96 -5.05
C ILE A 11 -6.27 53.16 -5.16
N ALA A 12 -6.31 52.10 -5.96
CA ALA A 12 -5.11 51.46 -6.48
C ALA A 12 -4.41 52.48 -7.38
N PHE A 13 -3.54 53.30 -6.80
CA PHE A 13 -2.61 54.11 -7.56
C PHE A 13 -1.56 53.18 -8.16
N GLY A 14 -1.89 52.65 -9.34
CA GLY A 14 -0.92 52.10 -10.27
C GLY A 14 0.09 53.18 -10.62
N ASN A 15 1.18 53.23 -9.86
CA ASN A 15 2.26 54.19 -10.07
C ASN A 15 3.50 53.48 -10.66
N ASP A 16 3.28 52.58 -11.62
CA ASP A 16 4.33 51.97 -12.44
C ASP A 16 4.99 52.97 -13.41
N LYS A 17 4.57 54.24 -13.37
CA LYS A 17 5.02 55.25 -14.33
C LYS A 17 5.99 56.29 -13.76
N HIS A 18 6.18 56.36 -12.43
CA HIS A 18 7.10 57.31 -11.81
C HIS A 18 7.83 56.72 -10.58
N CYS A 19 8.58 55.64 -10.78
CA CYS A 19 9.55 55.18 -9.78
C CYS A 19 10.96 55.46 -10.33
N THR A 20 11.67 56.43 -9.74
CA THR A 20 13.05 56.74 -10.11
C THR A 20 13.95 55.51 -9.82
N PRO A 21 15.01 55.28 -10.61
CA PRO A 21 15.85 54.09 -10.49
C PRO A 21 16.46 53.92 -9.08
N LEU A 22 16.65 55.03 -8.35
CA LEU A 22 17.11 55.06 -6.97
C LEU A 22 16.13 54.43 -5.97
N LEU A 23 14.82 54.72 -6.08
CA LEU A 23 13.81 54.18 -5.17
C LEU A 23 13.53 52.69 -5.44
N LYS A 24 13.62 52.26 -6.71
CA LYS A 24 13.59 50.83 -7.07
C LYS A 24 14.76 50.06 -6.44
N GLN A 25 15.98 50.61 -6.51
CA GLN A 25 17.16 49.99 -5.90
C GLN A 25 17.07 49.88 -4.36
N LEU A 26 16.50 50.87 -3.68
CA LEU A 26 16.32 50.82 -2.22
C LEU A 26 15.31 49.74 -1.80
N ARG A 27 14.20 49.60 -2.54
CA ARG A 27 13.21 48.53 -2.32
C ARG A 27 13.79 47.14 -2.57
N ASP A 28 14.55 46.98 -3.66
CA ASP A 28 15.23 45.71 -3.97
C ASP A 28 16.33 45.37 -2.96
N LYS A 29 17.05 46.37 -2.44
CA LYS A 29 18.05 46.18 -1.37
C LYS A 29 17.43 45.82 -0.02
N SER A 30 16.26 46.37 0.31
CA SER A 30 15.54 46.03 1.55
C SER A 30 14.95 44.61 1.50
N ARG A 31 14.49 44.17 0.31
CA ARG A 31 13.97 42.81 0.10
C ARG A 31 15.07 41.75 0.17
N LYS A 32 16.29 42.06 -0.30
CA LYS A 32 17.43 41.14 -0.23
C LYS A 32 17.97 40.90 1.18
N ARG A 33 17.79 41.85 2.10
CA ARG A 33 18.16 41.68 3.52
C ARG A 33 17.12 40.83 4.26
N SER A 34 15.84 41.11 4.05
CA SER A 34 14.74 40.35 4.67
C SER A 34 14.67 38.88 4.24
N VAL A 35 15.06 38.54 3.01
CA VAL A 35 15.00 37.15 2.54
C VAL A 35 16.18 36.33 3.06
N LEU A 36 17.38 36.92 3.14
CA LEU A 36 18.55 36.25 3.72
C LEU A 36 18.40 36.02 5.22
N ASP A 37 17.87 37.00 5.97
CA ASP A 37 17.60 36.84 7.39
C ASP A 37 16.50 35.79 7.64
N ALA A 38 15.44 35.77 6.82
CA ALA A 38 14.39 34.75 6.91
C ALA A 38 14.90 33.34 6.57
N PHE A 39 15.83 33.19 5.62
CA PHE A 39 16.45 31.89 5.35
C PHE A 39 17.40 31.48 6.48
N GLY A 40 18.19 32.40 7.05
CA GLY A 40 19.08 32.14 8.18
C GLY A 40 18.33 31.69 9.44
N GLU A 41 17.22 32.35 9.78
CA GLU A 41 16.36 31.93 10.90
C GLU A 41 15.76 30.54 10.68
N THR A 42 15.41 30.17 9.43
CA THR A 42 14.89 28.83 9.13
C THR A 42 15.95 27.75 9.11
N THR A 43 17.21 28.07 8.78
CA THR A 43 18.32 27.09 8.82
C THR A 43 18.69 26.76 10.26
N ASP A 44 18.75 27.75 11.15
CA ASP A 44 19.05 27.53 12.57
C ASP A 44 17.91 26.77 13.27
N ALA A 45 16.65 27.01 12.88
CA ALA A 45 15.51 26.24 13.37
C ALA A 45 15.45 24.80 12.80
N LEU A 46 16.01 24.56 11.61
CA LEU A 46 16.09 23.21 11.02
C LEU A 46 17.24 22.39 11.61
N ASP A 47 18.37 23.00 11.98
CA ASP A 47 19.52 22.28 12.56
C ASP A 47 19.21 21.69 13.94
N HIS A 48 18.27 22.28 14.68
CA HIS A 48 17.76 21.73 15.95
C HIS A 48 16.68 20.67 15.77
N LEU A 49 16.11 20.55 14.57
CA LEU A 49 15.17 19.49 14.25
C LEU A 49 16.00 18.35 13.68
N GLU A 50 16.23 17.29 14.47
CA GLU A 50 16.92 16.07 14.02
C GLU A 50 16.11 15.31 12.94
N LEU A 51 15.79 15.96 11.82
CA LEU A 51 15.25 15.37 10.60
C LEU A 51 16.41 14.82 9.76
N SER A 52 17.33 14.10 10.40
CA SER A 52 18.10 13.13 9.63
C SER A 52 17.05 12.30 8.88
N PRO A 53 17.07 12.25 7.53
CA PRO A 53 16.27 11.25 6.86
C PRO A 53 16.88 9.94 7.35
N ARG A 54 16.24 9.32 8.35
CA ARG A 54 16.49 7.93 8.68
C ARG A 54 16.09 7.22 7.42
N VAL A 55 17.05 7.03 6.52
CA VAL A 55 16.96 6.16 5.37
C VAL A 55 16.65 4.82 6.01
N LYS A 56 15.36 4.53 6.16
CA LYS A 56 14.88 3.23 6.57
C LYS A 56 15.40 2.34 5.47
N ARG A 57 16.54 1.69 5.72
CA ARG A 57 17.08 0.68 4.84
C ARG A 57 15.92 -0.26 4.60
N VAL A 58 15.44 -0.29 3.36
CA VAL A 58 14.39 -1.23 2.97
C VAL A 58 15.01 -2.59 3.18
N VAL A 59 14.65 -3.24 4.28
CA VAL A 59 15.04 -4.61 4.56
C VAL A 59 14.34 -5.43 3.49
N ARG A 60 15.06 -5.75 2.42
CA ARG A 60 14.56 -6.64 1.38
C ARG A 60 14.39 -7.99 2.04
N ARG A 61 13.15 -8.42 2.26
CA ARG A 61 12.88 -9.79 2.67
C ARG A 61 13.41 -10.72 1.56
N PRO A 62 13.92 -11.90 1.91
CA PRO A 62 14.22 -12.90 0.89
C PRO A 62 12.97 -13.16 0.04
N PRO A 63 13.13 -13.42 -1.26
CA PRO A 63 12.00 -13.78 -2.10
C PRO A 63 11.32 -15.05 -1.55
N PRO A 64 9.98 -15.15 -1.62
CA PRO A 64 9.27 -16.36 -1.25
C PRO A 64 9.70 -17.53 -2.15
N VAL A 65 9.53 -18.75 -1.65
CA VAL A 65 9.93 -19.97 -2.37
C VAL A 65 8.92 -20.32 -3.47
N LEU A 66 7.63 -20.08 -3.21
CA LEU A 66 6.54 -20.28 -4.16
C LEU A 66 5.45 -19.24 -3.92
N THR A 67 4.95 -18.65 -4.99
CA THR A 67 3.79 -17.75 -4.98
C THR A 67 2.67 -18.39 -5.76
N VAL A 68 1.49 -18.48 -5.17
CA VAL A 68 0.31 -19.07 -5.82
C VAL A 68 -0.83 -18.06 -5.77
N TYR A 69 -1.55 -17.89 -6.86
CA TYR A 69 -2.70 -17.02 -6.95
C TYR A 69 -3.98 -17.79 -6.69
N VAL A 70 -4.78 -17.37 -5.72
CA VAL A 70 -5.99 -18.06 -5.32
C VAL A 70 -7.17 -17.10 -5.29
N ARG A 71 -8.30 -17.49 -5.87
CA ARG A 71 -9.56 -16.74 -5.77
C ARG A 71 -10.72 -17.65 -5.45
N LYS A 72 -11.76 -17.13 -4.79
CA LYS A 72 -13.06 -17.83 -4.77
C LYS A 72 -13.78 -17.66 -6.10
N GLU A 73 -14.71 -18.56 -6.40
CA GLU A 73 -15.54 -18.48 -7.61
C GLU A 73 -16.32 -17.15 -7.72
N ASN A 74 -16.75 -16.62 -6.56
CA ASN A 74 -17.50 -15.35 -6.50
C ASN A 74 -16.60 -14.10 -6.48
N GLU A 75 -15.27 -14.26 -6.41
CA GLU A 75 -14.31 -13.15 -6.32
C GLU A 75 -13.73 -12.80 -7.70
N LYS A 76 -13.62 -11.51 -8.01
CA LYS A 76 -13.06 -11.03 -9.29
C LYS A 76 -11.54 -10.96 -9.29
N ALA A 77 -10.93 -10.84 -8.13
CA ALA A 77 -9.49 -10.65 -7.98
C ALA A 77 -8.88 -11.91 -7.37
N TYR A 78 -7.65 -12.21 -7.78
CA TYR A 78 -6.83 -13.24 -7.15
C TYR A 78 -6.08 -12.66 -5.96
N ASN A 79 -6.02 -13.44 -4.89
CA ASN A 79 -5.17 -13.18 -3.74
C ASN A 79 -3.86 -13.95 -3.91
N ALA A 80 -2.73 -13.30 -3.64
CA ALA A 80 -1.43 -13.93 -3.68
C ALA A 80 -1.16 -14.63 -2.34
N ILE A 81 -0.85 -15.92 -2.39
CA ILE A 81 -0.42 -16.72 -1.26
C ILE A 81 1.08 -16.97 -1.42
N PHE A 82 1.85 -16.46 -0.46
CA PHE A 82 3.29 -16.63 -0.43
C PHE A 82 3.66 -17.78 0.49
N MET A 83 4.42 -18.73 -0.03
CA MET A 83 4.93 -19.86 0.74
C MET A 83 6.42 -19.67 1.00
N GLU A 84 6.81 -19.63 2.28
CA GLU A 84 8.22 -19.66 2.70
C GLU A 84 8.82 -21.07 2.58
N THR A 85 8.02 -22.10 2.82
CA THR A 85 8.41 -23.51 2.71
C THR A 85 7.37 -24.32 1.93
N MET A 86 7.80 -25.34 1.18
CA MET A 86 6.93 -26.22 0.40
C MET A 86 6.32 -27.34 1.27
N THR A 87 5.70 -26.98 2.38
CA THR A 87 5.00 -27.92 3.27
C THR A 87 3.50 -27.66 3.26
N VAL A 88 2.72 -28.71 3.52
CA VAL A 88 1.25 -28.63 3.54
C VAL A 88 0.77 -27.76 4.70
N ASP A 89 1.45 -27.83 5.85
CA ASP A 89 1.11 -27.01 7.02
C ASP A 89 1.30 -25.52 6.73
N ASN A 90 2.42 -25.14 6.10
CA ASN A 90 2.66 -23.76 5.69
C ASN A 90 1.62 -23.28 4.67
N PHE A 91 1.19 -24.15 3.74
CA PHE A 91 0.10 -23.85 2.83
C PHE A 91 -1.21 -23.58 3.58
N LYS A 92 -1.58 -24.44 4.53
CA LYS A 92 -2.78 -24.28 5.37
C LYS A 92 -2.73 -22.98 6.18
N GLU A 93 -1.58 -22.65 6.76
CA GLU A 93 -1.38 -21.40 7.49
C GLU A 93 -1.56 -20.18 6.59
N ALA A 94 -0.94 -20.19 5.41
CA ALA A 94 -1.03 -19.08 4.45
C ALA A 94 -2.46 -18.88 3.92
N VAL A 95 -3.18 -19.96 3.62
CA VAL A 95 -4.61 -19.92 3.25
C VAL A 95 -5.45 -19.39 4.42
N SER A 96 -5.16 -19.84 5.64
CA SER A 96 -5.89 -19.38 6.83
C SER A 96 -5.73 -17.88 7.07
N LEU A 97 -4.51 -17.36 6.90
CA LEU A 97 -4.23 -15.93 6.97
C LEU A 97 -4.94 -15.14 5.86
N CYS A 98 -4.96 -15.67 4.64
CA CYS A 98 -5.59 -15.02 3.50
C CYS A 98 -7.11 -14.89 3.65
N TYR A 99 -7.78 -15.92 4.18
CA TYR A 99 -9.24 -15.98 4.30
C TYR A 99 -9.76 -15.74 5.72
N GLY A 100 -8.90 -15.39 6.67
CA GLY A 100 -9.28 -15.11 8.07
C GLY A 100 -9.81 -16.33 8.82
N LEU A 101 -9.37 -17.53 8.43
CA LEU A 101 -9.71 -18.78 9.11
C LEU A 101 -8.81 -18.96 10.34
N LYS A 102 -9.30 -19.71 11.34
CA LYS A 102 -8.43 -20.10 12.46
C LYS A 102 -7.42 -21.12 11.92
N GLY A 103 -6.11 -20.91 12.12
CA GLY A 103 -5.06 -21.74 11.52
C GLY A 103 -5.23 -23.27 11.71
N THR A 104 -5.87 -23.69 12.80
CA THR A 104 -6.13 -25.11 13.11
C THR A 104 -7.45 -25.65 12.54
N SER A 105 -8.26 -24.85 11.85
CA SER A 105 -9.57 -25.30 11.35
C SER A 105 -9.46 -26.07 10.04
N ILE A 106 -8.38 -25.90 9.27
CA ILE A 106 -8.25 -26.58 7.96
C ILE A 106 -7.81 -28.03 8.17
N LYS A 107 -8.73 -28.97 7.99
CA LYS A 107 -8.49 -30.41 8.20
C LYS A 107 -7.80 -31.01 6.98
N ARG A 108 -8.42 -30.88 5.81
CA ARG A 108 -7.90 -31.42 4.55
C ARG A 108 -7.85 -30.36 3.46
N VAL A 109 -6.89 -30.52 2.58
CA VAL A 109 -6.76 -29.75 1.35
C VAL A 109 -6.73 -30.74 0.21
N SER A 110 -7.64 -30.57 -0.74
CA SER A 110 -7.78 -31.45 -1.89
C SER A 110 -7.60 -30.66 -3.17
N LEU A 111 -6.83 -31.19 -4.11
CA LEU A 111 -6.70 -30.68 -5.46
C LEU A 111 -7.66 -31.43 -6.38
N GLN A 112 -8.56 -30.70 -7.03
CA GLN A 112 -9.41 -31.22 -8.09
C GLN A 112 -8.67 -31.19 -9.42
N GLY A 113 -8.46 -32.37 -10.01
CA GLY A 113 -7.88 -32.51 -11.34
C GLY A 113 -8.86 -32.16 -12.46
N LYS A 114 -8.35 -31.97 -13.67
CA LYS A 114 -9.15 -31.67 -14.87
C LYS A 114 -10.20 -32.74 -15.20
N SER A 115 -9.95 -33.98 -14.79
CA SER A 115 -10.88 -35.12 -14.94
C SER A 115 -11.99 -35.16 -13.88
N GLY A 116 -11.97 -34.25 -12.89
CA GLY A 116 -12.90 -34.23 -11.75
C GLY A 116 -12.45 -35.07 -10.55
N ASP A 117 -11.31 -35.75 -10.64
CA ASP A 117 -10.74 -36.52 -9.53
C ASP A 117 -10.22 -35.61 -8.42
N TYR A 118 -10.47 -35.98 -7.16
CA TYR A 118 -9.92 -35.28 -6.00
C TYR A 118 -8.69 -35.99 -5.50
N LYS A 119 -7.57 -35.27 -5.43
CA LYS A 119 -6.31 -35.76 -4.86
C LYS A 119 -6.00 -34.98 -3.59
N GLU A 120 -5.71 -35.67 -2.50
CA GLU A 120 -5.26 -35.00 -1.28
C GLU A 120 -3.90 -34.30 -1.53
N LEU A 121 -3.77 -33.08 -0.99
CA LEU A 121 -2.58 -32.27 -1.21
C LEU A 121 -1.46 -32.73 -0.28
N ASP A 122 -0.53 -33.49 -0.84
CA ASP A 122 0.71 -33.89 -0.19
C ASP A 122 1.89 -32.98 -0.56
N GLU A 123 3.00 -33.08 0.18
CA GLU A 123 4.26 -32.39 -0.14
C GLU A 123 4.79 -32.72 -1.54
N GLN A 124 4.55 -33.94 -2.03
CA GLN A 124 4.90 -34.32 -3.40
C GLN A 124 4.07 -33.58 -4.44
N CYS A 125 2.79 -33.30 -4.14
CA CYS A 125 1.92 -32.53 -5.00
C CYS A 125 2.33 -31.05 -4.99
N LEU A 126 2.68 -30.49 -3.84
CA LEU A 126 3.17 -29.11 -3.74
C LEU A 126 4.43 -28.87 -4.59
N LYS A 127 5.32 -29.85 -4.69
CA LYS A 127 6.53 -29.75 -5.55
C LYS A 127 6.22 -29.69 -7.04
N THR A 128 5.01 -30.10 -7.46
CA THR A 128 4.58 -30.00 -8.86
C THR A 128 4.02 -28.64 -9.21
N PHE A 129 3.73 -27.79 -8.21
CA PHE A 129 3.24 -26.44 -8.45
C PHE A 129 4.35 -25.59 -9.05
N VAL A 130 3.96 -24.73 -9.99
CA VAL A 130 4.81 -23.73 -10.61
C VAL A 130 4.55 -22.38 -9.95
N ASP A 131 5.58 -21.54 -9.90
CA ASP A 131 5.43 -20.18 -9.40
C ASP A 131 4.43 -19.43 -10.27
N GLU A 132 3.57 -18.64 -9.60
CA GLU A 132 2.46 -17.90 -10.22
C GLU A 132 1.30 -18.77 -10.75
N ASP A 133 1.23 -20.05 -10.36
CA ASP A 133 0.05 -20.89 -10.66
C ASP A 133 -1.23 -20.29 -10.08
N ASP A 134 -2.34 -20.45 -10.80
CA ASP A 134 -3.64 -19.92 -10.41
C ASP A 134 -4.64 -21.03 -10.05
N PHE A 135 -5.38 -20.82 -8.97
CA PHE A 135 -6.37 -21.76 -8.46
C PHE A 135 -7.66 -21.07 -8.04
N ILE A 136 -8.77 -21.76 -8.27
CA ILE A 136 -10.06 -21.44 -7.69
C ILE A 136 -10.21 -22.25 -6.40
N ILE A 137 -10.53 -21.57 -5.30
CA ILE A 137 -10.71 -22.20 -3.98
C ILE A 137 -12.20 -22.29 -3.61
N SER A 138 -12.61 -23.48 -3.18
CA SER A 138 -13.85 -23.68 -2.43
C SER A 138 -13.51 -23.96 -0.96
N LEU A 139 -14.23 -23.29 -0.06
CA LEU A 139 -14.09 -23.45 1.39
C LEU A 139 -15.38 -24.05 1.93
N ASP A 140 -15.34 -25.32 2.28
CA ASP A 140 -16.48 -26.03 2.84
C ASP A 140 -16.34 -26.05 4.36
N TYR A 141 -17.06 -25.15 5.03
CA TYR A 141 -17.04 -25.04 6.49
C TYR A 141 -18.13 -25.91 7.11
N ASP A 142 -17.73 -26.89 7.91
CA ASP A 142 -18.65 -27.69 8.69
C ASP A 142 -18.88 -27.05 10.06
N SER A 143 -20.07 -26.47 10.24
CA SER A 143 -20.48 -25.85 11.50
C SER A 143 -20.58 -26.81 12.68
N SER A 144 -20.70 -28.12 12.44
CA SER A 144 -20.88 -29.12 13.48
C SER A 144 -19.56 -29.54 14.12
N GLU A 145 -18.52 -29.76 13.32
CA GLU A 145 -17.18 -30.11 13.81
C GLU A 145 -16.26 -28.90 13.99
N GLY A 146 -16.60 -27.74 13.39
CA GLY A 146 -15.76 -26.54 13.42
C GLY A 146 -14.52 -26.65 12.52
N PHE A 147 -14.53 -27.59 11.58
CA PHE A 147 -13.46 -27.78 10.59
C PHE A 147 -13.85 -27.20 9.22
N CYS A 148 -12.83 -26.87 8.44
CA CYS A 148 -12.95 -26.43 7.06
C CYS A 148 -12.18 -27.42 6.18
N ASP A 149 -12.85 -27.93 5.16
CA ASP A 149 -12.20 -28.64 4.07
C ASP A 149 -12.00 -27.66 2.90
N VAL A 150 -10.80 -27.70 2.32
CA VAL A 150 -10.39 -26.79 1.24
C VAL A 150 -10.27 -27.58 -0.05
N ILE A 151 -10.91 -27.10 -1.11
CA ILE A 151 -10.79 -27.68 -2.44
C ILE A 151 -10.16 -26.65 -3.37
N LEU A 152 -9.06 -27.03 -4.01
CA LEU A 152 -8.37 -26.24 -5.02
C LEU A 152 -8.70 -26.80 -6.40
N VAL A 153 -9.15 -25.96 -7.31
CA VAL A 153 -9.39 -26.30 -8.70
C VAL A 153 -8.40 -25.53 -9.54
N SER A 154 -7.64 -26.22 -10.40
CA SER A 154 -6.71 -25.54 -11.32
C SER A 154 -7.47 -24.49 -12.13
N GLY A 155 -7.02 -23.24 -12.04
CA GLY A 155 -7.33 -22.22 -13.03
C GLY A 155 -6.80 -22.72 -14.37
N SER A 156 -7.59 -22.51 -15.41
CA SER A 156 -7.32 -22.99 -16.77
C SER A 156 -6.24 -22.19 -17.46
#